data_AF-A0A5N3REE2-F1
#
_entry.id   AF-A0A5N3REE2-F1
#
_cell.length_a   1.000
_cell.length_b   1.000
_cell.length_c   1.000
_cell.angle_alpha   90.00
_cell.angle_beta   90.00
_cell.angle_gamma   90.00
#
_symmetry.space_group_name_H-M   'P 1'
#
loop_
_entity.id
_entity.type
_entity.pdbx_description
1 polymer ?
#
loop_
_entity_poly.entity_id
_entity_poly.type
_entity_poly.pdbx_seq_one_letter_code
_entity_poly.pdbx_strand_id
1 'polypeptide(L)'
;MDKSNFAQELKYLREEKALSQEELADILSTSHRAFSGINQVMVSQWERGKTLPSFVRRLGIASFFQREYEFSVDEMVHVKGASKLMDTRFNIDIGYDYHITSVESTDVSALSDERLSSIKNMHQKLYGQDFIKVSSQLGIELANMKALCFLYNGVIIGHVIYDGASNMLCSLAAVSVTIRRKIFDDLANRFKGTEFRFPTIDPAMCQFLYDLYFEPYTTKMGMVFFKAEITKVVSNPFSQTIQNKHDIYFKYLRYQDLKQKKKSVEFVLS
;
A
#
# COMPACT_ATOMS: atom_id res chain seq x y z
N MET A 1 -10.97 8.06 -17.45
CA MET A 1 -12.36 7.90 -16.93
C MET A 1 -12.73 9.16 -16.18
N ASP A 2 -13.96 9.65 -16.27
CA ASP A 2 -14.39 10.84 -15.57
C ASP A 2 -15.84 10.70 -15.10
N LYS A 3 -16.38 11.74 -14.44
CA LYS A 3 -17.75 11.75 -13.92
C LYS A 3 -18.82 11.57 -15.01
N SER A 4 -18.58 12.09 -16.22
CA SER A 4 -19.54 12.13 -17.33
C SER A 4 -19.63 10.80 -18.08
N ASN A 5 -18.52 10.11 -18.30
CA ASN A 5 -18.49 8.81 -18.98
C ASN A 5 -18.46 7.60 -18.02
N PHE A 6 -18.48 7.83 -16.70
CA PHE A 6 -18.29 6.80 -15.68
C PHE A 6 -19.12 5.53 -15.91
N ALA A 7 -20.42 5.70 -16.19
CA ALA A 7 -21.34 4.57 -16.37
C ALA A 7 -20.96 3.67 -17.54
N GLN A 8 -20.61 4.28 -18.68
CA GLN A 8 -20.23 3.58 -19.90
C GLN A 8 -18.87 2.90 -19.73
N GLU A 9 -17.90 3.61 -19.17
CA GLU A 9 -16.56 3.08 -18.90
C GLU A 9 -16.60 1.92 -17.90
N LEU A 10 -17.38 2.03 -16.83
CA LEU A 10 -17.52 0.95 -15.85
C LEU A 10 -18.02 -0.34 -16.50
N LYS A 11 -19.06 -0.24 -17.35
CA LYS A 11 -19.61 -1.38 -18.08
C LYS A 11 -18.57 -1.99 -19.02
N TYR A 12 -17.91 -1.14 -19.81
CA TYR A 12 -16.87 -1.57 -20.76
C TYR A 12 -15.74 -2.31 -20.04
N LEU A 13 -15.19 -1.75 -18.96
CA LEU A 13 -14.09 -2.35 -18.20
C LEU A 13 -14.48 -3.66 -17.50
N ARG A 14 -15.72 -3.76 -17.02
CA ARG A 14 -16.25 -5.01 -16.46
C ARG A 14 -16.30 -6.10 -17.53
N GLU A 15 -16.82 -5.77 -18.72
CA GLU A 15 -16.94 -6.71 -19.84
C GLU A 15 -15.58 -7.08 -20.42
N GLU A 16 -14.63 -6.14 -20.49
CA GLU A 16 -13.23 -6.39 -20.86
C GLU A 16 -12.56 -7.43 -19.95
N LYS A 17 -12.89 -7.41 -18.65
CA LYS A 17 -12.42 -8.42 -17.68
C LYS A 17 -13.29 -9.68 -17.61
N ALA A 18 -14.29 -9.82 -18.47
CA ALA A 18 -15.25 -10.94 -18.50
C ALA A 18 -15.96 -11.18 -17.14
N LEU A 19 -16.23 -10.12 -16.38
CA LEU A 19 -16.94 -10.22 -15.10
C LEU A 19 -18.45 -9.99 -15.29
N SER A 20 -19.26 -10.75 -14.58
CA SER A 20 -20.66 -10.40 -14.35
C SER A 20 -20.79 -9.22 -13.36
N GLN A 21 -21.97 -8.60 -13.31
CA GLN A 21 -22.25 -7.51 -12.37
C GLN A 21 -22.19 -7.98 -10.90
N GLU A 22 -22.53 -9.25 -10.66
CA GLU A 22 -22.48 -9.89 -9.35
C GLU A 22 -21.03 -10.14 -8.93
N GLU A 23 -20.22 -10.77 -9.79
CA GLU A 23 -18.79 -10.99 -9.52
C GLU A 23 -18.04 -9.69 -9.28
N LEU A 24 -18.32 -8.63 -10.05
CA LEU A 24 -17.71 -7.33 -9.81
C LEU A 24 -18.11 -6.77 -8.44
N ALA A 25 -19.39 -6.87 -8.06
CA ALA A 25 -19.86 -6.41 -6.76
C ALA A 25 -19.15 -7.16 -5.62
N ASP A 26 -19.05 -8.48 -5.74
CA ASP A 26 -18.42 -9.35 -4.75
C ASP A 26 -16.93 -9.05 -4.61
N ILE A 27 -16.19 -8.94 -5.72
CA ILE A 27 -14.77 -8.60 -5.71
C ILE A 27 -14.55 -7.24 -5.06
N LEU A 28 -15.31 -6.22 -5.45
CA LEU A 28 -15.18 -4.88 -4.85
C LEU A 28 -15.46 -4.94 -3.35
N SER A 29 -16.56 -5.58 -2.94
CA SER A 29 -16.99 -5.62 -1.54
C SER A 29 -16.04 -6.39 -0.64
N THR A 30 -15.47 -7.49 -1.14
CA THR A 30 -14.51 -8.32 -0.37
C THR A 30 -13.09 -7.79 -0.41
N SER A 31 -12.73 -6.97 -1.40
CA SER A 31 -11.37 -6.45 -1.54
C SER A 31 -11.12 -5.12 -0.82
N HIS A 32 -12.15 -4.29 -0.61
CA HIS A 32 -11.97 -2.98 0.04
C HIS A 32 -13.22 -2.41 0.73
N ARG A 33 -13.10 -1.95 1.98
CA ARG A 33 -14.20 -1.47 2.86
C ARG A 33 -15.01 -0.30 2.32
N ALA A 34 -14.42 0.55 1.46
CA ALA A 34 -15.18 1.58 0.74
C ALA A 34 -16.35 1.01 -0.08
N PHE A 35 -16.26 -0.26 -0.47
CA PHE A 35 -17.22 -1.01 -1.28
C PHE A 35 -18.04 -2.01 -0.46
N SER A 36 -17.91 -2.00 0.87
CA SER A 36 -18.76 -2.80 1.77
C SER A 36 -20.24 -2.53 1.49
N GLY A 37 -21.01 -3.61 1.33
CA GLY A 37 -22.45 -3.58 1.09
C GLY A 37 -22.88 -3.28 -0.35
N ILE A 38 -21.95 -3.24 -1.31
CA ILE A 38 -22.31 -3.18 -2.73
C ILE A 38 -22.84 -4.54 -3.18
N ASN A 39 -23.84 -4.51 -4.05
CA ASN A 39 -24.44 -5.70 -4.66
C ASN A 39 -24.63 -5.50 -6.16
N GLN A 40 -25.02 -6.58 -6.85
CA GLN A 40 -25.29 -6.59 -8.29
C GLN A 40 -26.25 -5.48 -8.74
N VAL A 41 -27.33 -5.22 -7.98
CA VAL A 41 -28.33 -4.20 -8.33
C VAL A 41 -27.72 -2.81 -8.37
N MET A 42 -26.84 -2.48 -7.41
CA MET A 42 -26.13 -1.20 -7.39
C MET A 42 -25.21 -1.04 -8.60
N VAL A 43 -24.42 -2.08 -8.92
CA VAL A 43 -23.55 -2.07 -10.11
C VAL A 43 -24.39 -1.88 -11.38
N SER A 44 -25.51 -2.59 -11.51
CA SER A 44 -26.46 -2.43 -12.62
C SER A 44 -27.05 -1.02 -12.74
N GLN A 45 -27.30 -0.34 -11.62
CA GLN A 45 -27.76 1.05 -11.64
C GLN A 45 -26.66 2.02 -12.07
N TRP A 46 -25.42 1.78 -11.64
CA TRP A 46 -24.25 2.59 -12.03
C TRP A 46 -23.95 2.47 -13.51
N GLU A 47 -23.95 1.26 -14.07
CA GLU A 47 -23.71 1.03 -15.51
C GLU A 47 -24.79 1.63 -16.41
N ARG A 48 -26.03 1.73 -15.89
CA ARG A 48 -27.14 2.39 -16.60
C ARG A 48 -27.19 3.91 -16.39
N GLY A 49 -26.29 4.46 -15.57
CA GLY A 49 -26.31 5.87 -15.20
C GLY A 49 -27.54 6.30 -14.39
N LYS A 50 -28.32 5.35 -13.85
CA LYS A 50 -29.51 5.65 -13.03
C LYS A 50 -29.12 6.30 -11.71
N THR A 51 -28.02 5.85 -11.12
CA THR A 51 -27.39 6.43 -9.94
C THR A 51 -25.89 6.47 -10.18
N LEU A 52 -25.20 7.40 -9.53
CA LEU A 52 -23.75 7.51 -9.60
C LEU A 52 -23.15 7.15 -8.22
N PRO A 53 -22.08 6.34 -8.16
CA PRO A 53 -21.37 6.12 -6.89
C PRO A 53 -20.80 7.44 -6.37
N SER A 54 -20.46 7.50 -5.07
CA SER A 54 -19.77 8.67 -4.51
C SER A 54 -18.42 8.93 -5.20
N PHE A 55 -17.89 10.15 -5.08
CA PHE A 55 -16.59 10.52 -5.65
C PHE A 55 -15.47 9.54 -5.25
N VAL A 56 -15.35 9.22 -3.96
CA VAL A 56 -14.38 8.24 -3.46
C VAL A 56 -14.57 6.85 -4.07
N ARG A 57 -15.82 6.40 -4.29
CA ARG A 57 -16.09 5.10 -4.92
C ARG A 57 -15.76 5.11 -6.42
N ARG A 58 -16.01 6.22 -7.13
CA ARG A 58 -15.59 6.37 -8.52
C ARG A 58 -14.08 6.26 -8.67
N LEU A 59 -13.34 6.95 -7.79
CA LEU A 59 -11.88 6.84 -7.75
C LEU A 59 -11.40 5.44 -7.40
N GLY A 60 -12.02 4.79 -6.41
CA GLY A 60 -11.66 3.41 -6.09
C GLY A 60 -11.94 2.44 -7.25
N ILE A 61 -13.00 2.65 -8.02
CA ILE A 61 -13.29 1.82 -9.21
C ILE A 61 -12.27 2.08 -10.32
N ALA A 62 -11.95 3.34 -10.61
CA ALA A 62 -10.88 3.68 -11.55
C ALA A 62 -9.55 3.06 -11.11
N SER A 63 -9.23 3.16 -9.81
CA SER A 63 -8.08 2.53 -9.18
C SER A 63 -8.08 1.01 -9.36
N PHE A 64 -9.18 0.32 -9.07
CA PHE A 64 -9.34 -1.13 -9.24
C PHE A 64 -9.09 -1.60 -10.68
N PHE A 65 -9.56 -0.83 -11.67
CA PHE A 65 -9.33 -1.11 -13.08
C PHE A 65 -8.00 -0.56 -13.61
N GLN A 66 -7.18 0.07 -12.75
CA GLN A 66 -5.91 0.71 -13.12
C GLN A 66 -6.07 1.72 -14.25
N ARG A 67 -7.15 2.51 -14.19
CA ARG A 67 -7.44 3.60 -15.13
C ARG A 67 -7.29 4.94 -14.43
N GLU A 68 -6.80 5.93 -15.17
CA GLU A 68 -6.74 7.30 -14.68
C GLU A 68 -8.15 7.90 -14.55
N TYR A 69 -8.37 8.65 -13.47
CA TYR A 69 -9.60 9.40 -13.24
C TYR A 69 -9.35 10.90 -13.45
N GLU A 70 -10.07 11.52 -14.38
CA GLU A 70 -10.02 12.94 -14.64
C GLU A 70 -11.01 13.67 -13.74
N PHE A 71 -10.50 14.61 -12.94
CA PHE A 71 -11.29 15.35 -11.97
C PHE A 71 -12.04 16.50 -12.62
N SER A 72 -13.32 16.67 -12.27
CA SER A 72 -14.02 17.93 -12.54
C SER A 72 -13.48 19.07 -11.67
N VAL A 73 -13.81 20.31 -12.04
CA VAL A 73 -13.41 21.51 -11.27
C VAL A 73 -13.87 21.43 -9.80
N ASP A 74 -15.09 20.95 -9.57
CA ASP A 74 -15.61 20.78 -8.21
C ASP A 74 -14.86 19.68 -7.43
N GLU A 75 -14.50 18.58 -8.11
CA GLU A 75 -13.74 17.48 -7.50
C GLU A 75 -12.31 17.90 -7.14
N MET A 76 -11.70 18.78 -7.94
CA MET A 76 -10.35 19.31 -7.68
C MET A 76 -10.24 20.03 -6.32
N VAL A 77 -11.32 20.60 -5.80
CA VAL A 77 -11.31 21.24 -4.46
C VAL A 77 -11.00 20.20 -3.38
N HIS A 78 -11.56 18.99 -3.50
CA HIS A 78 -11.28 17.89 -2.59
C HIS A 78 -9.86 17.35 -2.77
N VAL A 79 -9.39 17.23 -4.02
CA VAL A 79 -8.03 16.76 -4.34
C VAL A 79 -6.96 17.66 -3.74
N LYS A 80 -7.13 18.98 -3.81
CA LYS A 80 -6.20 19.96 -3.21
C LYS A 80 -6.09 19.81 -1.69
N GLY A 81 -7.15 19.37 -1.02
CA GLY A 81 -7.13 19.07 0.41
C GLY A 81 -6.25 17.84 0.73
N ALA A 82 -6.25 16.84 -0.15
CA ALA A 82 -5.52 15.58 0.04
C ALA A 82 -4.08 15.65 -0.45
N SER A 83 -3.73 16.56 -1.37
CA SER A 83 -2.39 16.64 -1.98
C SER A 83 -1.27 16.85 -0.97
N LYS A 84 -1.52 17.56 0.13
CA LYS A 84 -0.55 17.72 1.24
C LYS A 84 -0.16 16.39 1.88
N LEU A 85 -1.05 15.41 1.88
CA LEU A 85 -0.79 14.07 2.42
C LEU A 85 -0.03 13.19 1.41
N MET A 86 -0.06 13.54 0.12
CA MET A 86 0.60 12.79 -0.95
C MET A 86 2.09 13.08 -1.03
N ASP A 87 2.52 14.26 -0.57
CA ASP A 87 3.93 14.69 -0.51
C ASP A 87 4.69 13.97 0.61
N THR A 88 4.78 12.65 0.46
CA THR A 88 5.49 11.75 1.37
C THR A 88 6.66 11.11 0.64
N ARG A 89 7.76 10.91 1.36
CA ARG A 89 9.03 10.38 0.79
C ARG A 89 8.88 8.99 0.17
N PHE A 90 7.84 8.24 0.55
CA PHE A 90 7.51 6.94 0.00
C PHE A 90 7.00 6.97 -1.45
N ASN A 91 6.61 8.14 -1.96
CA ASN A 91 6.05 8.29 -3.31
C ASN A 91 7.06 8.87 -4.32
N ILE A 92 8.32 9.08 -3.90
CA ILE A 92 9.35 9.63 -4.77
C ILE A 92 9.85 8.55 -5.72
N ASP A 93 9.97 8.90 -7.00
CA ASP A 93 10.73 8.12 -7.96
C ASP A 93 12.02 8.84 -8.30
N ILE A 94 13.05 8.07 -8.63
CA ILE A 94 14.32 8.58 -9.08
C ILE A 94 14.37 8.58 -10.61
N GLY A 95 15.05 9.56 -11.19
CA GLY A 95 15.09 9.72 -12.66
C GLY A 95 15.88 8.63 -13.40
N TYR A 96 16.58 7.74 -12.68
CA TYR A 96 17.37 6.67 -13.25
C TYR A 96 16.61 5.35 -13.27
N ASP A 97 16.70 4.63 -14.39
CA ASP A 97 16.07 3.32 -14.57
C ASP A 97 16.92 2.20 -13.95
N TYR A 98 16.81 2.04 -12.63
CA TYR A 98 17.42 0.93 -11.92
C TYR A 98 16.58 -0.35 -12.05
N HIS A 99 17.26 -1.49 -12.20
CA HIS A 99 16.66 -2.81 -12.07
C HIS A 99 17.44 -3.66 -11.05
N ILE A 100 16.84 -4.76 -10.58
CA ILE A 100 17.51 -5.66 -9.64
C ILE A 100 18.37 -6.63 -10.46
N THR A 101 19.69 -6.61 -10.23
CA THR A 101 20.63 -7.56 -10.83
C THR A 101 20.84 -8.79 -9.94
N SER A 102 20.73 -8.61 -8.62
CA SER A 102 20.87 -9.71 -7.65
C SER A 102 20.16 -9.40 -6.34
N VAL A 103 19.85 -10.46 -5.58
CA VAL A 103 19.30 -10.38 -4.22
C VAL A 103 20.21 -11.18 -3.29
N GLU A 104 20.75 -10.53 -2.28
CA GLU A 104 21.62 -11.16 -1.27
C GLU A 104 20.87 -11.30 0.05
N SER A 105 20.99 -12.45 0.71
CA SER A 105 20.46 -12.70 2.05
C SER A 105 21.62 -12.91 3.01
N THR A 106 21.70 -12.11 4.07
CA THR A 106 22.75 -12.20 5.08
C THR A 106 22.21 -11.84 6.45
N ASP A 107 22.87 -12.31 7.51
CA ASP A 107 22.62 -11.79 8.85
C ASP A 107 23.06 -10.33 8.92
N VAL A 108 22.30 -9.50 9.64
CA VAL A 108 22.59 -8.06 9.75
C VAL A 108 23.94 -7.82 10.43
N SER A 109 24.32 -8.70 11.37
CA SER A 109 25.63 -8.68 12.04
C SER A 109 26.82 -8.93 11.12
N ALA A 110 26.59 -9.53 9.94
CA ALA A 110 27.63 -9.83 8.95
C ALA A 110 27.71 -8.77 7.83
N LEU A 111 26.85 -7.75 7.83
CA LEU A 111 26.94 -6.64 6.88
C LEU A 111 28.19 -5.80 7.14
N SER A 112 28.80 -5.28 6.08
CA SER A 112 29.83 -4.24 6.23
C SER A 112 29.23 -2.97 6.83
N ASP A 113 30.05 -2.21 7.56
CA ASP A 113 29.64 -0.93 8.18
C ASP A 113 29.04 0.04 7.16
N GLU A 114 29.58 0.06 5.93
CA GLU A 114 29.08 0.88 4.84
C GLU A 114 27.66 0.48 4.43
N ARG A 115 27.40 -0.82 4.22
CA ARG A 115 26.07 -1.31 3.84
C ARG A 115 25.05 -1.07 4.95
N LEU A 116 25.43 -1.37 6.20
CA LEU A 116 24.56 -1.13 7.35
C LEU A 116 24.25 0.36 7.50
N SER A 117 25.23 1.24 7.30
CA SER A 117 25.03 2.70 7.33
C SER A 117 24.09 3.17 6.23
N SER A 118 24.24 2.68 5.00
CA SER A 118 23.30 2.98 3.90
C SER A 118 21.86 2.58 4.23
N ILE A 119 21.67 1.38 4.78
CA ILE A 119 20.36 0.86 5.21
C ILE A 119 19.75 1.76 6.30
N LYS A 120 20.53 2.07 7.34
CA LYS A 120 20.11 2.98 8.44
C LYS A 120 19.73 4.35 7.92
N ASN A 121 20.56 4.94 7.06
CA ASN A 121 20.33 6.27 6.51
C ASN A 121 19.06 6.31 5.65
N MET A 122 18.85 5.29 4.81
CA MET A 122 17.63 5.19 4.01
C MET A 122 16.39 5.03 4.89
N HIS A 123 16.44 4.15 5.89
CA HIS A 123 15.35 3.97 6.84
C HIS A 123 15.05 5.26 7.61
N GLN A 124 16.05 5.93 8.19
CA GLN A 124 15.89 7.19 8.92
C GLN A 124 15.28 8.28 8.02
N LYS A 125 15.66 8.34 6.74
CA LYS A 125 15.06 9.28 5.78
C LYS A 125 13.58 8.97 5.52
N LEU A 126 13.18 7.71 5.42
CA LEU A 126 11.79 7.35 5.12
C LEU A 126 10.89 7.39 6.35
N TYR A 127 11.36 6.87 7.47
CA TYR A 127 10.56 6.61 8.66
C TYR A 127 10.82 7.60 9.81
N GLY A 128 11.92 8.37 9.76
CA GLY A 128 12.27 9.33 10.80
C GLY A 128 12.76 8.70 12.11
N GLN A 129 12.98 7.39 12.15
CA GLN A 129 13.38 6.64 13.35
C GLN A 129 14.56 5.71 13.04
N ASP A 130 15.24 5.21 14.08
CA ASP A 130 16.27 4.17 13.95
C ASP A 130 15.63 2.80 14.14
N PHE A 131 15.63 1.97 13.07
CA PHE A 131 15.02 0.65 13.13
C PHE A 131 15.66 -0.29 14.15
N ILE A 132 16.96 -0.16 14.44
CA ILE A 132 17.62 -1.01 15.44
C ILE A 132 17.11 -0.65 16.82
N LYS A 133 17.00 0.65 17.12
CA LYS A 133 16.47 1.14 18.40
C LYS A 133 15.01 0.69 18.59
N VAL A 134 14.19 0.88 17.56
CA VAL A 134 12.77 0.45 17.58
C VAL A 134 12.66 -1.06 17.78
N SER A 135 13.48 -1.84 17.06
CA SER A 135 13.46 -3.30 17.16
C SER A 135 13.90 -3.78 18.54
N SER A 136 14.93 -3.17 19.12
CA SER A 136 15.38 -3.47 20.49
C SER A 136 14.28 -3.20 21.52
N GLN A 137 13.52 -2.12 21.37
CA GLN A 137 12.35 -1.83 22.23
C GLN A 137 11.21 -2.83 22.05
N LEU A 138 11.17 -3.54 20.93
CA LEU A 138 10.26 -4.67 20.67
C LEU A 138 10.82 -6.02 21.15
N GLY A 139 12.01 -6.04 21.76
CA GLY A 139 12.68 -7.26 22.22
C GLY A 139 13.38 -8.04 21.11
N ILE A 140 13.69 -7.40 19.98
CA ILE A 140 14.38 -8.02 18.85
C ILE A 140 15.84 -7.57 18.85
N GLU A 141 16.74 -8.53 19.04
CA GLU A 141 18.19 -8.30 19.01
C GLU A 141 18.73 -8.25 17.58
N LEU A 142 19.75 -7.43 17.36
CA LEU A 142 20.39 -7.26 16.04
C LEU A 142 20.92 -8.59 15.48
N ALA A 143 21.43 -9.46 16.35
CA ALA A 143 21.97 -10.77 15.99
C ALA A 143 20.91 -11.72 15.38
N ASN A 144 19.62 -11.47 15.64
CA ASN A 144 18.52 -12.28 15.15
C ASN A 144 17.90 -11.73 13.85
N MET A 145 18.40 -10.58 13.37
CA MET A 145 17.89 -9.94 12.17
C MET A 145 18.60 -10.44 10.92
N LYS A 146 17.82 -10.65 9.87
CA LYS A 146 18.29 -10.93 8.51
C LYS A 146 18.04 -9.73 7.62
N ALA A 147 18.97 -9.52 6.69
CA ALA A 147 18.88 -8.53 5.64
C ALA A 147 18.72 -9.22 4.28
N LEU A 148 17.67 -8.85 3.54
CA LEU A 148 17.60 -9.03 2.10
C LEU A 148 18.03 -7.72 1.43
N CYS A 149 19.14 -7.74 0.73
CA CYS A 149 19.65 -6.60 -0.03
C CYS A 149 19.36 -6.81 -1.51
N PHE A 150 18.61 -5.89 -2.11
CA PHE A 150 18.29 -5.86 -3.54
C PHE A 150 19.28 -4.93 -4.22
N LEU A 151 20.06 -5.47 -5.16
CA LEU A 151 21.24 -4.82 -5.70
C LEU A 151 21.10 -4.49 -7.19
N TYR A 152 21.77 -3.41 -7.62
CA TYR A 152 22.09 -3.11 -9.00
C TYR A 152 23.60 -2.96 -9.13
N ASN A 153 24.26 -3.90 -9.82
CA ASN A 153 25.72 -3.92 -10.00
C ASN A 153 26.49 -3.74 -8.66
N GLY A 154 26.03 -4.43 -7.61
CA GLY A 154 26.63 -4.38 -6.27
C GLY A 154 26.15 -3.24 -5.36
N VAL A 155 25.44 -2.24 -5.90
CA VAL A 155 24.88 -1.12 -5.14
C VAL A 155 23.50 -1.47 -4.59
N ILE A 156 23.25 -1.19 -3.31
CA ILE A 156 21.92 -1.41 -2.69
C ILE A 156 20.91 -0.40 -3.25
N ILE A 157 19.88 -0.91 -3.91
CA ILE A 157 18.74 -0.14 -4.43
C ILE A 157 17.44 -0.43 -3.66
N GLY A 158 17.47 -1.40 -2.75
CA GLY A 158 16.40 -1.65 -1.81
C GLY A 158 16.79 -2.70 -0.77
N HIS A 159 16.06 -2.74 0.33
CA HIS A 159 16.34 -3.66 1.41
C HIS A 159 15.09 -4.07 2.18
N VAL A 160 15.16 -5.24 2.80
CA VAL A 160 14.22 -5.71 3.82
C VAL A 160 15.02 -6.24 5.00
N ILE A 161 14.76 -5.69 6.19
CA ILE A 161 15.27 -6.22 7.46
C ILE A 161 14.12 -6.86 8.20
N TYR A 162 14.32 -8.11 8.62
CA TYR A 162 13.30 -8.84 9.36
C TYR A 162 13.93 -9.76 10.42
N ASP A 163 13.15 -10.08 11.45
CA ASP A 163 13.47 -11.12 12.42
C ASP A 163 12.71 -12.40 12.08
N GLY A 164 13.44 -13.53 12.09
CA GLY A 164 12.87 -14.85 11.78
C GLY A 164 12.05 -15.47 12.92
N ALA A 165 12.27 -15.08 14.18
CA ALA A 165 11.57 -15.68 15.30
C ALA A 165 10.13 -15.17 15.43
N SER A 166 9.93 -13.86 15.26
CA SER A 166 8.61 -13.20 15.39
C SER A 166 7.97 -12.81 14.05
N ASN A 167 8.68 -13.02 12.93
CA ASN A 167 8.32 -12.54 11.60
C ASN A 167 8.03 -11.03 11.59
N MET A 168 8.82 -10.24 12.32
CA MET A 168 8.71 -8.78 12.30
C MET A 168 9.49 -8.21 11.12
N LEU A 169 8.85 -7.41 10.27
CA LEU A 169 9.55 -6.55 9.30
C LEU A 169 10.00 -5.28 10.02
N CYS A 170 11.29 -5.21 10.31
CA CYS A 170 11.91 -4.10 11.04
C CYS A 170 12.18 -2.90 10.13
N SER A 171 12.51 -3.15 8.86
CA SER A 171 12.74 -2.10 7.87
C SER A 171 12.44 -2.59 6.47
N LEU A 172 11.84 -1.74 5.64
CA LEU A 172 11.72 -1.95 4.20
C LEU A 172 11.98 -0.63 3.50
N ALA A 173 12.84 -0.61 2.48
CA ALA A 173 13.02 0.58 1.66
C ALA A 173 13.37 0.20 0.22
N ALA A 174 13.07 1.12 -0.68
CA ALA A 174 13.45 1.04 -2.07
C ALA A 174 13.74 2.44 -2.60
N VAL A 175 14.61 2.53 -3.60
CA VAL A 175 14.92 3.81 -4.26
C VAL A 175 13.78 4.29 -5.18
N SER A 176 12.88 3.41 -5.60
CA SER A 176 11.72 3.75 -6.43
C SER A 176 10.50 2.87 -6.14
N VAL A 177 9.34 3.31 -6.62
CA VAL A 177 8.09 2.54 -6.57
C VAL A 177 8.22 1.22 -7.34
N THR A 178 8.89 1.24 -8.49
CA THR A 178 9.12 0.04 -9.31
C THR A 178 9.97 -1.00 -8.59
N ILE A 179 11.05 -0.58 -7.93
CA ILE A 179 11.88 -1.49 -7.13
C ILE A 179 11.10 -2.00 -5.92
N ARG A 180 10.34 -1.13 -5.23
CA ARG A 180 9.49 -1.54 -4.11
C ARG A 180 8.48 -2.63 -4.50
N ARG A 181 7.86 -2.53 -5.66
CA ARG A 181 6.96 -3.57 -6.19
C ARG A 181 7.69 -4.90 -6.32
N LYS A 182 8.85 -4.91 -6.98
CA LYS A 182 9.68 -6.12 -7.14
C LYS A 182 10.11 -6.73 -5.79
N ILE A 183 10.36 -5.89 -4.77
CA ILE A 183 10.63 -6.36 -3.40
C ILE A 183 9.41 -7.09 -2.84
N PHE A 184 8.22 -6.50 -2.93
CA PHE A 184 7.00 -7.15 -2.45
C PHE A 184 6.68 -8.45 -3.21
N ASP A 185 6.94 -8.50 -4.51
CA ASP A 185 6.81 -9.71 -5.32
C ASP A 185 7.79 -10.81 -4.87
N ASP A 186 9.07 -10.47 -4.61
CA ASP A 186 10.04 -11.43 -4.05
C ASP A 186 9.60 -11.92 -2.67
N LEU A 187 9.17 -11.02 -1.78
CA LEU A 187 8.69 -11.38 -0.44
C LEU A 187 7.48 -12.31 -0.49
N ALA A 188 6.50 -12.02 -1.35
CA ALA A 188 5.31 -12.84 -1.52
C ALA A 188 5.64 -14.26 -1.99
N ASN A 189 6.62 -14.40 -2.90
CA ASN A 189 7.06 -15.69 -3.39
C ASN A 189 7.92 -16.44 -2.37
N ARG A 190 8.92 -15.76 -1.80
CA ARG A 190 9.90 -16.32 -0.85
C ARG A 190 9.27 -16.77 0.45
N PHE A 191 8.29 -16.02 0.94
CA PHE A 191 7.65 -16.24 2.23
C PHE A 191 6.15 -16.55 2.11
N LYS A 192 5.77 -17.28 1.06
CA LYS A 192 4.38 -17.70 0.84
C LYS A 192 3.83 -18.42 2.08
N GLY A 193 2.63 -18.05 2.53
CA GLY A 193 2.02 -18.58 3.75
C GLY A 193 2.58 -18.03 5.06
N THR A 194 3.60 -17.17 5.02
CA THR A 194 4.17 -16.56 6.23
C THR A 194 3.47 -15.25 6.55
N GLU A 195 3.00 -15.15 7.79
CA GLU A 195 2.37 -13.94 8.29
C GLU A 195 3.41 -13.05 8.97
N PHE A 196 3.59 -11.83 8.43
CA PHE A 196 4.51 -10.84 8.97
C PHE A 196 3.80 -9.82 9.84
N ARG A 197 4.52 -9.33 10.85
CA ARG A 197 4.16 -8.17 11.66
C ARG A 197 4.96 -6.98 11.16
N PHE A 198 4.33 -5.81 11.05
CA PHE A 198 5.04 -4.63 10.58
C PHE A 198 4.41 -3.34 11.09
N PRO A 199 5.23 -2.32 11.42
CA PRO A 199 4.74 -1.00 11.79
C PRO A 199 4.27 -0.23 10.54
N THR A 200 3.22 0.56 10.69
CA THR A 200 2.77 1.52 9.68
C THR A 200 2.71 2.91 10.30
N ILE A 201 3.46 3.85 9.73
CA ILE A 201 3.57 5.24 10.22
C ILE A 201 2.74 6.24 9.42
N ASP A 202 2.46 5.97 8.14
CA ASP A 202 1.60 6.82 7.30
C ASP A 202 0.14 6.55 7.69
N PRO A 203 -0.59 7.52 8.28
CA PRO A 203 -1.99 7.32 8.68
C PRO A 203 -2.89 6.93 7.52
N ALA A 204 -2.62 7.42 6.30
CA ALA A 204 -3.37 7.03 5.11
C ALA A 204 -3.08 5.59 4.71
N MET A 205 -1.85 5.10 4.92
CA MET A 205 -1.51 3.68 4.74
C MET A 205 -2.13 2.80 5.82
N CYS A 206 -2.16 3.24 7.08
CA CYS A 206 -2.89 2.54 8.14
C CYS A 206 -4.37 2.36 7.77
N GLN A 207 -5.01 3.45 7.32
CA GLN A 207 -6.39 3.40 6.85
C GLN A 207 -6.54 2.48 5.65
N PHE A 208 -5.60 2.50 4.71
CA PHE A 208 -5.65 1.66 3.53
C PHE A 208 -5.59 0.17 3.88
N LEU A 209 -4.61 -0.24 4.69
CA LEU A 209 -4.49 -1.63 5.15
C LEU A 209 -5.74 -2.07 5.92
N TYR A 210 -6.25 -1.21 6.80
CA TYR A 210 -7.54 -1.44 7.44
C TYR A 210 -8.65 -1.58 6.40
N ASP A 211 -8.74 -0.69 5.41
CA ASP A 211 -9.74 -0.80 4.36
C ASP A 211 -9.57 -2.06 3.49
N LEU A 212 -8.39 -2.67 3.42
CA LEU A 212 -8.16 -3.99 2.80
C LEU A 212 -8.52 -5.19 3.69
N TYR A 213 -9.23 -4.95 4.81
CA TYR A 213 -9.61 -5.96 5.80
C TYR A 213 -8.45 -6.55 6.61
N PHE A 214 -7.29 -5.87 6.68
CA PHE A 214 -6.25 -6.21 7.64
C PHE A 214 -6.55 -5.54 8.98
N GLU A 215 -6.71 -6.34 10.03
CA GLU A 215 -6.90 -5.80 11.37
C GLU A 215 -5.55 -5.39 11.99
N PRO A 216 -5.46 -4.19 12.58
CA PRO A 216 -4.32 -3.84 13.42
C PRO A 216 -4.35 -4.70 14.67
N TYR A 217 -3.20 -5.24 15.07
CA TYR A 217 -3.14 -6.14 16.22
C TYR A 217 -2.63 -5.46 17.50
N THR A 218 -1.88 -4.35 17.37
CA THR A 218 -1.43 -3.57 18.53
C THR A 218 -0.97 -2.17 18.13
N THR A 219 -0.91 -1.29 19.12
CA THR A 219 -0.28 0.03 19.02
C THR A 219 0.85 0.10 20.05
N LYS A 220 2.07 0.38 19.59
CA LYS A 220 3.25 0.56 20.44
C LYS A 220 4.10 1.70 19.92
N MET A 221 4.68 2.49 20.82
CA MET A 221 5.58 3.59 20.45
C MET A 221 4.96 4.60 19.46
N GLY A 222 3.65 4.83 19.56
CA GLY A 222 2.92 5.71 18.64
C GLY A 222 2.75 5.15 17.21
N MET A 223 3.07 3.88 16.98
CA MET A 223 2.92 3.20 15.69
C MET A 223 1.82 2.15 15.76
N VAL A 224 1.03 2.06 14.71
CA VAL A 224 0.04 0.99 14.52
C VAL A 224 0.74 -0.18 13.84
N PHE A 225 0.60 -1.37 14.41
CA PHE A 225 1.16 -2.58 13.86
C PHE A 225 0.07 -3.43 13.23
N PHE A 226 0.35 -3.89 12.01
CA PHE A 226 -0.49 -4.83 11.28
C PHE A 226 0.15 -6.20 11.25
N LYS A 227 -0.69 -7.21 11.08
CA LYS A 227 -0.30 -8.59 10.84
C LYS A 227 -0.93 -9.02 9.52
N ALA A 228 -0.12 -9.44 8.56
CA ALA A 228 -0.62 -9.87 7.26
C ALA A 228 0.31 -10.85 6.56
N GLU A 229 -0.27 -11.73 5.77
CA GLU A 229 0.48 -12.48 4.76
C GLU A 229 0.76 -11.56 3.58
N ILE A 230 2.03 -11.42 3.18
CA ILE A 230 2.44 -10.49 2.12
C ILE A 230 1.76 -10.83 0.80
N THR A 231 1.53 -12.12 0.51
CA THR A 231 0.80 -12.59 -0.67
C THR A 231 -0.60 -11.97 -0.77
N LYS A 232 -1.34 -11.88 0.34
CA LYS A 232 -2.69 -11.28 0.38
C LYS A 232 -2.64 -9.77 0.14
N VAL A 233 -1.60 -9.11 0.64
CA VAL A 233 -1.39 -7.68 0.40
C VAL A 233 -1.11 -7.43 -1.07
N VAL A 234 -0.23 -8.21 -1.71
CA VAL A 234 0.10 -8.02 -3.13
C VAL A 234 -1.02 -8.49 -4.05
N SER A 235 -1.74 -9.56 -3.73
CA SER A 235 -2.81 -10.07 -4.59
C SER A 235 -4.07 -9.20 -4.56
N ASN A 236 -4.20 -8.29 -3.59
CA ASN A 236 -5.35 -7.41 -3.51
C ASN A 236 -5.35 -6.42 -4.72
N PRO A 237 -6.44 -6.34 -5.50
CA PRO A 237 -6.52 -5.47 -6.68
C PRO A 237 -6.23 -3.99 -6.40
N PHE A 238 -6.60 -3.48 -5.23
CA PHE A 238 -6.38 -2.08 -4.85
C PHE A 238 -4.92 -1.81 -4.46
N SER A 239 -4.21 -2.82 -3.93
CA SER A 239 -2.80 -2.72 -3.59
C SER A 239 -1.93 -2.63 -4.84
N GLN A 240 -2.30 -3.37 -5.89
CA GLN A 240 -1.63 -3.33 -7.19
C GLN A 240 -1.59 -1.91 -7.79
N THR A 241 -2.64 -1.11 -7.59
CA THR A 241 -2.69 0.26 -8.13
C THR A 241 -1.71 1.20 -7.44
N ILE A 242 -1.54 1.08 -6.12
CA ILE A 242 -0.51 1.84 -5.38
C ILE A 242 0.89 1.44 -5.86
N GLN A 243 1.08 0.17 -6.22
CA GLN A 243 2.35 -0.35 -6.69
C GLN A 243 2.65 0.01 -8.16
N ASN A 244 1.62 0.23 -8.97
CA ASN A 244 1.74 0.50 -10.41
C ASN A 244 1.59 1.99 -10.79
N LYS A 245 1.59 2.90 -9.80
CA LYS A 245 1.50 4.37 -10.00
C LYS A 245 0.22 4.89 -10.67
N HIS A 246 -0.83 4.07 -10.83
CA HIS A 246 -1.96 4.45 -11.68
C HIS A 246 -2.99 5.40 -11.09
N ASP A 247 -2.98 5.66 -9.77
CA ASP A 247 -3.72 6.76 -9.12
C ASP A 247 -3.43 6.66 -7.61
N ILE A 248 -2.60 7.56 -7.05
CA ILE A 248 -2.34 7.59 -5.60
C ILE A 248 -3.46 8.29 -4.81
N TYR A 249 -4.38 8.97 -5.49
CA TYR A 249 -5.39 9.84 -4.89
C TYR A 249 -6.40 9.05 -4.07
N PHE A 250 -6.80 7.85 -4.52
CA PHE A 250 -7.83 7.06 -3.84
C PHE A 250 -7.52 6.83 -2.36
N LYS A 251 -6.30 6.36 -2.03
CA LYS A 251 -5.86 6.13 -0.64
C LYS A 251 -6.02 7.38 0.22
N TYR A 252 -5.46 8.50 -0.24
CA TYR A 252 -5.38 9.73 0.56
C TYR A 252 -6.74 10.43 0.67
N LEU A 253 -7.53 10.45 -0.41
CA LEU A 253 -8.89 11.01 -0.40
C LEU A 253 -9.82 10.18 0.48
N ARG A 254 -9.69 8.84 0.43
CA ARG A 254 -10.43 7.95 1.33
C ARG A 254 -10.11 8.23 2.79
N TYR A 255 -8.83 8.34 3.14
CA TYR A 255 -8.40 8.67 4.49
C TYR A 255 -8.94 10.04 4.93
N GLN A 256 -8.81 11.08 4.09
CA GLN A 256 -9.28 12.43 4.41
C GLN A 256 -10.80 12.48 4.63
N ASP A 257 -11.59 11.84 3.74
CA ASP A 257 -13.05 11.77 3.85
C ASP A 257 -13.48 11.12 5.18
N LEU A 258 -12.84 10.01 5.56
CA LEU A 258 -13.11 9.32 6.81
C LEU A 258 -12.67 10.13 8.03
N LYS A 259 -11.52 10.81 7.95
CA LYS A 259 -11.00 11.63 9.03
C LYS A 259 -11.94 12.79 9.35
N GLN A 260 -12.44 13.50 8.33
CA GLN A 260 -13.41 14.58 8.50
C GLN A 260 -14.71 14.09 9.16
N LYS A 261 -15.10 12.84 8.91
CA LYS A 261 -16.30 12.21 9.49
C LYS A 261 -16.05 11.55 10.85
N LYS A 262 -14.82 11.62 11.39
CA LYS A 262 -14.39 10.89 12.60
C LYS A 262 -14.62 9.38 12.51
N LYS A 263 -14.38 8.80 11.33
CA LYS A 263 -14.53 7.37 11.03
C LYS A 263 -13.24 6.70 10.54
N SER A 264 -12.12 7.42 10.55
CA SER A 264 -10.83 6.84 10.21
C SER A 264 -10.35 5.88 11.30
N VAL A 265 -9.44 4.97 10.94
CA VAL A 265 -8.90 3.90 11.78
C VAL A 265 -8.36 4.43 13.11
N GLU A 266 -7.78 5.63 13.12
CA GLU A 266 -7.30 6.30 14.35
C GLU A 266 -8.39 6.54 15.40
N PHE A 267 -9.67 6.63 15.00
CA PHE A 267 -10.82 6.76 15.90
C PHE A 267 -11.51 5.42 16.20
N VAL A 268 -11.19 4.37 15.44
CA VAL A 268 -11.72 3.01 15.67
C VAL A 268 -10.85 2.25 16.68
N LEU A 269 -9.55 2.57 16.71
CA LEU A 269 -8.57 1.96 17.62
C LEU A 269 -8.42 2.70 18.96
N SER A 270 -9.06 3.85 19.11
CA SER A 270 -9.03 4.68 20.32
C SER A 270 -10.10 4.29 21.33
#